data_AF-A0A8A4UWW6-F1
#
_entry.id   AF-A0A8A4UWW6-F1
#
_cell.length_a   1.000
_cell.length_b   1.000
_cell.length_c   1.000
_cell.angle_alpha   90.00
_cell.angle_beta   90.00
_cell.angle_gamma   90.00
#
_symmetry.space_group_name_H-M   'P 1'
#
loop_
_entity.id
_entity.type
_entity.pdbx_description
1 polymer ?
#
loop_
_entity_poly.entity_id
_entity_poly.type
_entity_poly.pdbx_seq_one_letter_code
_entity_poly.pdbx_strand_id
1 'polypeptide(L)'
;MTRKNKSQIKQKGSNKRGKPFRELNDGEAENFIRKFHNQYLKRIKFYGIKDKNLRRFSWVENKKVNIFLIEVYYDSLNDKIMIFLAVPSNKNKVYFKSFIEETTNPEFSKLVNPQKQLDWLIMHDLISQELKSRAILSSVELVPQDLNNFIRSPLDTFAKDWVDNEYETTLKSETTPVISFPTSNQRFFIDRYHFNDMLETINQNNEGEQFTDEFNQCLFAYEHEKWFICAAGLGSCIEHLMLIIILNYAQKGYTKMLKGLGKDPTAKDYIFAFRKDPINISTRQERFFNSVFGLRNSIDHHNTGKTQRNMCDLLLDQISDIYNDYYKSSITITPKASQSKKI
;
A
#
# COMPACT_ATOMS: atom_id res chain seq x y z
N MET A 1 -10.55 75.33 -1.57
CA MET A 1 -10.45 74.51 -0.34
C MET A 1 -10.97 73.12 -0.66
N THR A 2 -10.09 72.20 -1.07
CA THR A 2 -10.48 70.89 -1.61
C THR A 2 -10.00 69.83 -0.62
N ARG A 3 -10.94 69.27 0.17
CA ARG A 3 -10.66 68.23 1.16
C ARG A 3 -10.53 66.87 0.48
N LYS A 4 -9.45 66.18 0.84
CA LYS A 4 -9.10 64.80 0.49
C LYS A 4 -10.23 63.83 0.88
N ASN A 5 -10.56 62.89 -0.01
CA ASN A 5 -11.14 61.60 0.35
C ASN A 5 -10.36 60.49 -0.35
N LYS A 6 -9.43 59.86 0.38
CA LYS A 6 -8.87 58.55 0.05
C LYS A 6 -9.68 57.51 0.83
N SER A 7 -10.66 56.89 0.20
CA SER A 7 -11.29 55.67 0.73
C SER A 7 -10.40 54.48 0.39
N GLN A 8 -9.56 54.08 1.35
CA GLN A 8 -8.96 52.75 1.38
C GLN A 8 -10.05 51.74 1.75
N ILE A 9 -10.52 50.96 0.77
CA ILE A 9 -11.29 49.74 1.04
C ILE A 9 -10.26 48.68 1.48
N LYS A 10 -10.04 48.58 2.79
CA LYS A 10 -9.40 47.42 3.40
C LYS A 10 -10.37 46.24 3.27
N GLN A 11 -10.01 45.27 2.43
CA GLN A 11 -10.54 43.91 2.54
C GLN A 11 -10.23 43.39 3.95
N LYS A 12 -11.25 43.35 4.81
CA LYS A 12 -11.21 42.52 6.01
C LYS A 12 -11.38 41.07 5.56
N GLY A 13 -10.27 40.40 5.29
CA GLY A 13 -10.23 38.94 5.36
C GLY A 13 -10.63 38.54 6.77
N SER A 14 -11.84 38.04 6.94
CA SER A 14 -12.33 37.52 8.21
C SER A 14 -11.57 36.22 8.51
N ASN A 15 -10.53 36.33 9.33
CA ASN A 15 -9.88 35.22 9.99
C ASN A 15 -10.89 34.60 10.98
N LYS A 16 -11.85 33.81 10.51
CA LYS A 16 -12.70 32.97 11.36
C LYS A 16 -11.88 31.74 11.78
N ARG A 17 -10.91 31.93 12.67
CA ARG A 17 -10.37 30.80 13.44
C ARG A 17 -11.49 30.31 14.35
N GLY A 18 -12.01 29.12 14.09
CA GLY A 18 -13.01 28.48 14.96
C GLY A 18 -12.57 28.46 16.43
N LYS A 19 -13.53 28.46 17.37
CA LYS A 19 -13.26 28.43 18.81
C LYS A 19 -12.23 27.32 19.16
N PRO A 20 -11.28 27.54 20.08
CA PRO A 20 -10.29 26.51 20.41
C PRO A 20 -10.96 25.29 21.07
N PHE A 21 -10.34 24.13 20.95
CA PHE A 21 -10.73 22.94 21.71
C PHE A 21 -10.62 23.21 23.22
N ARG A 22 -11.60 22.73 23.99
CA ARG A 22 -11.55 22.78 25.47
C ARG A 22 -10.71 21.62 25.98
N GLU A 23 -9.63 21.89 26.68
CA GLU A 23 -8.90 20.86 27.44
C GLU A 23 -9.77 20.38 28.60
N LEU A 24 -9.87 19.06 28.78
CA LEU A 24 -10.49 18.44 29.95
C LEU A 24 -9.36 18.12 30.94
N ASN A 25 -9.34 18.86 32.04
CA ASN A 25 -8.25 18.84 33.02
C ASN A 25 -8.75 18.55 34.45
N ASP A 26 -9.90 17.88 34.56
CA ASP A 26 -10.43 17.41 35.83
C ASP A 26 -9.93 15.99 36.17
N GLY A 27 -10.17 15.56 37.40
CA GLY A 27 -9.79 14.22 37.85
C GLY A 27 -10.49 13.09 37.08
N GLU A 28 -11.62 13.35 36.42
CA GLU A 28 -12.31 12.37 35.59
C GLU A 28 -11.53 12.14 34.28
N ALA A 29 -11.05 13.21 33.64
CA ALA A 29 -10.23 13.13 32.43
C ALA A 29 -8.90 12.40 32.68
N GLU A 30 -8.23 12.67 33.81
CA GLU A 30 -7.03 11.93 34.19
C GLU A 30 -7.30 10.44 34.43
N ASN A 31 -8.40 10.13 35.10
CA ASN A 31 -8.81 8.76 35.35
C ASN A 31 -9.17 8.03 34.04
N PHE A 32 -9.84 8.70 33.12
CA PHE A 32 -10.14 8.20 31.78
C PHE A 32 -8.86 7.86 31.02
N ILE A 33 -7.93 8.81 30.90
CA ILE A 33 -6.62 8.58 30.22
C ILE A 33 -5.93 7.35 30.81
N ARG A 34 -5.85 7.27 32.14
CA ARG A 34 -5.18 6.17 32.84
C ARG A 34 -5.85 4.83 32.56
N LYS A 35 -7.18 4.74 32.70
CA LYS A 35 -7.93 3.51 32.43
C LYS A 35 -7.80 3.09 30.98
N PHE A 36 -7.88 4.06 30.05
CA PHE A 36 -7.83 3.78 28.63
C PHE A 36 -6.46 3.25 28.21
N HIS A 37 -5.40 3.93 28.64
CA HIS A 37 -4.03 3.52 28.39
C HIS A 37 -3.75 2.13 28.97
N ASN A 38 -4.28 1.81 30.16
CA ASN A 38 -4.14 0.47 30.73
C ASN A 38 -4.79 -0.62 29.86
N GLN A 39 -5.97 -0.35 29.28
CA GLN A 39 -6.64 -1.30 28.38
C GLN A 39 -5.90 -1.43 27.05
N TYR A 40 -5.38 -0.32 26.52
CA TYR A 40 -4.53 -0.30 25.32
C TYR A 40 -3.29 -1.19 25.52
N LEU A 41 -2.57 -1.01 26.64
CA LEU A 41 -1.41 -1.85 26.98
C LEU A 41 -1.78 -3.32 27.22
N LYS A 42 -2.97 -3.59 27.77
CA LYS A 42 -3.47 -4.97 27.96
C LYS A 42 -3.70 -5.65 26.61
N ARG A 43 -4.24 -4.96 25.61
CA ARG A 43 -4.43 -5.51 24.27
C ARG A 43 -3.10 -5.74 23.55
N ILE A 44 -2.12 -4.85 23.70
CA ILE A 44 -0.77 -5.09 23.14
C ILE A 44 -0.14 -6.36 23.72
N LYS A 45 -0.29 -6.59 25.03
CA LYS A 45 0.18 -7.83 25.67
C LYS A 45 -0.50 -9.09 25.11
N PHE A 46 -1.78 -9.01 24.73
CA PHE A 46 -2.51 -10.13 24.12
C PHE A 46 -1.86 -10.58 22.80
N TYR A 47 -1.35 -9.65 21.99
CA TYR A 47 -0.60 -9.99 20.76
C TYR A 47 0.84 -10.49 21.01
N GLY A 48 1.29 -10.57 22.27
CA GLY A 48 2.63 -11.07 22.60
C GLY A 48 3.79 -10.17 22.14
N ILE A 49 3.52 -8.90 21.83
CA ILE A 49 4.49 -7.97 21.23
C ILE A 49 5.52 -7.53 22.27
N LYS A 50 6.82 -7.64 21.92
CA LYS A 50 7.96 -7.31 22.77
C LYS A 50 9.02 -6.49 22.03
N ASP A 51 9.89 -5.83 22.80
CA ASP A 51 11.11 -5.16 22.35
C ASP A 51 10.88 -4.17 21.19
N LYS A 52 11.68 -4.27 20.12
CA LYS A 52 11.68 -3.33 18.98
C LYS A 52 10.33 -3.20 18.28
N ASN A 53 9.47 -4.22 18.37
CA ASN A 53 8.14 -4.21 17.75
C ASN A 53 7.13 -3.31 18.50
N LEU A 54 7.39 -2.98 19.77
CA LEU A 54 6.59 -2.01 20.52
C LEU A 54 6.63 -0.63 19.86
N ARG A 55 7.74 -0.26 19.21
CA ARG A 55 7.89 1.05 18.56
C ARG A 55 6.88 1.32 17.45
N ARG A 56 6.13 0.32 16.99
CA ARG A 56 5.08 0.47 15.98
C ARG A 56 3.76 1.02 16.55
N PHE A 57 3.56 0.90 17.85
CA PHE A 57 2.34 1.33 18.54
C PHE A 57 2.46 2.79 18.96
N SER A 58 1.36 3.53 18.88
CA SER A 58 1.39 4.99 19.07
C SER A 58 1.45 5.39 20.54
N TRP A 59 0.99 4.53 21.45
CA TRP A 59 0.85 4.86 22.87
C TRP A 59 1.52 3.86 23.81
N VAL A 60 2.79 3.53 23.53
CA VAL A 60 3.63 2.68 24.38
C VAL A 60 4.91 3.38 24.81
N GLU A 61 5.62 2.79 25.77
CA GLU A 61 6.89 3.31 26.29
C GLU A 61 6.72 4.77 26.77
N ASN A 62 7.62 5.65 26.30
CA ASN A 62 7.60 7.07 26.61
C ASN A 62 6.71 7.88 25.68
N LYS A 63 6.07 7.27 24.66
CA LYS A 63 5.17 7.98 23.77
C LYS A 63 3.92 8.44 24.51
N LYS A 64 3.41 9.60 24.12
CA LYS A 64 2.22 10.23 24.69
C LYS A 64 1.33 10.71 23.57
N VAL A 65 0.04 10.80 23.84
CA VAL A 65 -0.96 11.19 22.85
C VAL A 65 -1.93 12.21 23.43
N ASN A 66 -2.33 13.17 22.61
CA ASN A 66 -3.49 13.99 22.88
C ASN A 66 -4.70 13.32 22.23
N ILE A 67 -5.77 13.14 23.00
CA ILE A 67 -7.05 12.62 22.53
C ILE A 67 -7.96 13.80 22.22
N PHE A 68 -8.61 13.79 21.07
CA PHE A 68 -9.62 14.76 20.67
C PHE A 68 -10.97 14.05 20.52
N LEU A 69 -11.98 14.61 21.18
CA LEU A 69 -13.37 14.19 21.15
C LEU A 69 -14.17 15.30 20.48
N ILE A 70 -14.68 15.02 19.28
CA ILE A 70 -15.38 15.98 18.44
C ILE A 70 -16.83 15.57 18.33
N GLU A 71 -17.73 16.26 19.03
CA GLU A 71 -19.17 16.00 18.96
C GLU A 71 -19.76 16.65 17.71
N VAL A 72 -20.48 15.86 16.90
CA VAL A 72 -21.07 16.27 15.62
C VAL A 72 -22.49 15.71 15.49
N TYR A 73 -23.28 16.31 14.60
CA TYR A 73 -24.65 15.89 14.35
C TYR A 73 -24.69 14.50 13.70
N TYR A 74 -25.65 13.67 14.09
CA TYR A 74 -25.87 12.37 13.48
C TYR A 74 -27.36 12.09 13.38
N ASP A 75 -27.85 11.91 12.16
CA ASP A 75 -29.27 11.72 11.83
C ASP A 75 -29.75 10.31 12.24
N SER A 76 -29.90 10.12 13.56
CA SER A 76 -30.30 8.88 14.21
C SER A 76 -30.83 9.18 15.62
N LEU A 77 -31.19 8.15 16.39
CA LEU A 77 -31.90 8.25 17.67
C LEU A 77 -31.30 9.21 18.72
N ASN A 78 -29.99 9.48 18.65
CA ASN A 78 -29.31 10.35 19.62
C ASN A 78 -29.03 11.76 19.10
N ASP A 79 -29.34 12.09 17.84
CA ASP A 79 -29.03 13.34 17.12
C ASP A 79 -27.55 13.80 17.16
N LYS A 80 -26.67 12.99 17.76
CA LYS A 80 -25.26 13.30 17.96
C LYS A 80 -24.42 12.05 18.04
N ILE A 81 -23.17 12.21 17.62
CA ILE A 81 -22.11 11.21 17.73
C ILE A 81 -20.79 11.93 18.00
N MET A 82 -19.83 11.26 18.62
CA MET A 82 -18.49 11.82 18.78
C MET A 82 -17.52 11.15 17.81
N ILE A 83 -16.69 11.94 17.14
CA ILE A 83 -15.50 11.46 16.47
C ILE A 83 -14.36 11.45 17.49
N PHE A 84 -13.79 10.27 17.71
CA PHE A 84 -12.60 10.08 18.51
C PHE A 84 -11.37 10.07 17.59
N LEU A 85 -10.31 10.78 17.96
CA LEU A 85 -9.00 10.68 17.31
C LEU A 85 -7.87 10.99 18.28
N ALA A 86 -6.71 10.37 18.07
CA ALA A 86 -5.49 10.61 18.83
C ALA A 86 -4.40 11.26 17.96
N VAL A 87 -3.57 12.09 18.58
CA VAL A 87 -2.44 12.79 17.94
C VAL A 87 -1.18 12.61 18.79
N PRO A 88 -0.01 12.30 18.22
CA PRO A 88 1.25 12.23 18.95
C PRO A 88 1.57 13.56 19.66
N SER A 89 1.99 13.44 20.91
CA SER A 89 2.19 14.56 21.83
C SER A 89 3.34 14.27 22.80
N ASN A 90 3.74 15.30 23.55
CA ASN A 90 4.66 15.17 24.68
C ASN A 90 3.93 14.93 26.02
N LYS A 91 2.59 15.04 26.03
CA LYS A 91 1.75 14.87 27.22
C LYS A 91 0.50 14.08 26.86
N ASN A 92 -0.08 13.39 27.83
CA ASN A 92 -1.41 12.80 27.69
C ASN A 92 -2.45 13.82 28.11
N LYS A 93 -3.32 14.22 27.19
CA LYS A 93 -4.40 15.18 27.44
C LYS A 93 -5.64 14.80 26.66
N VAL A 94 -6.82 15.20 27.13
CA VAL A 94 -8.08 15.07 26.39
C VAL A 94 -8.59 16.46 26.05
N TYR A 95 -9.06 16.60 24.81
CA TYR A 95 -9.64 17.81 24.28
C TYR A 95 -11.03 17.51 23.77
N PHE A 96 -11.98 18.41 24.03
CA PHE A 96 -13.35 18.30 23.57
C PHE A 96 -13.78 19.53 22.80
N LYS A 97 -14.57 19.32 21.75
CA LYS A 97 -15.30 20.39 21.07
C LYS A 97 -16.57 19.85 20.44
N SER A 98 -17.65 20.62 20.54
CA SER A 98 -18.90 20.33 19.85
C SER A 98 -19.02 21.22 18.62
N PHE A 99 -19.44 20.63 17.50
CA PHE A 99 -19.79 21.28 16.25
C PHE A 99 -21.23 20.96 15.83
N ILE A 100 -22.10 20.57 16.77
CA ILE A 100 -23.49 20.21 16.48
C ILE A 100 -24.18 21.31 15.67
N GLU A 101 -24.09 22.57 16.10
CA GLU A 101 -24.72 23.69 15.41
C GLU A 101 -24.25 23.84 13.95
N GLU A 102 -22.97 23.63 13.69
CA GLU A 102 -22.38 23.72 12.35
C GLU A 102 -22.65 22.47 11.48
N THR A 103 -22.90 21.32 12.10
CA THR A 103 -23.06 20.02 11.43
C THR A 103 -24.51 19.55 11.29
N THR A 104 -25.48 20.23 11.92
CA THR A 104 -26.92 20.00 11.70
C THR A 104 -27.35 20.52 10.34
N ASN A 105 -26.95 19.83 9.28
CA ASN A 105 -27.31 20.15 7.90
C ASN A 105 -27.34 18.88 7.01
N PRO A 106 -28.07 18.92 5.87
CA PRO A 106 -28.22 17.75 5.00
C PRO A 106 -26.94 17.26 4.30
N GLU A 107 -25.91 18.10 4.22
CA GLU A 107 -24.63 17.74 3.60
C GLU A 107 -23.82 16.86 4.55
N PHE A 108 -23.73 17.26 5.81
CA PHE A 108 -23.02 16.52 6.84
C PHE A 108 -23.79 15.27 7.28
N SER A 109 -25.12 15.33 7.40
CA SER A 109 -25.93 14.21 7.92
C SER A 109 -25.81 12.91 7.12
N LYS A 110 -25.47 13.02 5.83
CA LYS A 110 -25.27 11.88 4.93
C LYS A 110 -23.91 11.19 5.09
N LEU A 111 -22.98 11.80 5.83
CA LEU A 111 -21.64 11.26 6.04
C LEU A 111 -21.65 10.27 7.20
N VAL A 112 -21.57 8.97 6.89
CA VAL A 112 -21.52 7.90 7.91
C VAL A 112 -20.10 7.45 8.28
N ASN A 113 -19.08 7.88 7.52
CA ASN A 113 -17.68 7.49 7.75
C ASN A 113 -16.94 8.59 8.53
N PRO A 114 -16.27 8.26 9.66
CA PRO A 114 -15.63 9.27 10.50
C PRO A 114 -14.53 10.05 9.78
N GLN A 115 -13.81 9.42 8.85
CA GLN A 115 -12.79 10.10 8.05
C GLN A 115 -13.42 11.12 7.11
N LYS A 116 -14.53 10.77 6.44
CA LYS A 116 -15.27 11.72 5.59
C LYS A 116 -15.86 12.88 6.41
N GLN A 117 -16.33 12.60 7.62
CA GLN A 117 -16.80 13.65 8.53
C GLN A 117 -15.65 14.59 8.95
N LEU A 118 -14.47 14.06 9.30
CA LEU A 118 -13.29 14.90 9.57
C LEU A 118 -12.90 15.76 8.36
N ASP A 119 -12.92 15.19 7.16
CA ASP A 119 -12.59 15.89 5.92
C ASP A 119 -13.54 17.05 5.65
N TRP A 120 -14.83 16.83 5.92
CA TRP A 120 -15.84 17.87 5.83
C TRP A 120 -15.60 19.01 6.82
N LEU A 121 -15.30 18.69 8.09
CA LEU A 121 -15.00 19.69 9.12
C LEU A 121 -13.78 20.55 8.74
N ILE A 122 -12.80 19.95 8.08
CA ILE A 122 -11.62 20.65 7.60
C ILE A 122 -11.93 21.55 6.40
N MET A 123 -12.69 21.03 5.43
CA MET A 123 -13.09 21.77 4.22
C MET A 123 -13.88 23.04 4.58
N HIS A 124 -14.60 23.01 5.71
CA HIS A 124 -15.37 24.13 6.23
C HIS A 124 -14.64 24.98 7.28
N ASP A 125 -13.30 24.84 7.39
CA ASP A 125 -12.45 25.59 8.32
C ASP A 125 -12.83 25.46 9.82
N LEU A 126 -13.55 24.39 10.19
CA LEU A 126 -13.99 24.15 11.57
C LEU A 126 -12.86 23.55 12.42
N ILE A 127 -12.02 22.71 11.80
CA ILE A 127 -10.78 22.17 12.36
C ILE A 127 -9.61 22.36 11.39
N SER A 128 -8.38 22.38 11.89
CA SER A 128 -7.20 22.61 11.04
C SER A 128 -6.81 21.36 10.25
N GLN A 129 -6.31 21.56 9.03
CA GLN A 129 -5.63 20.51 8.25
C GLN A 129 -4.47 19.86 9.02
N GLU A 130 -3.78 20.66 9.85
CA GLU A 130 -2.69 20.18 10.70
C GLU A 130 -3.15 19.06 11.64
N LEU A 131 -4.35 19.20 12.24
CA LEU A 131 -4.90 18.20 13.16
C LEU A 131 -5.04 16.83 12.50
N LYS A 132 -5.61 16.79 11.28
CA LYS A 132 -5.74 15.54 10.51
C LYS A 132 -4.40 15.00 10.05
N SER A 133 -3.50 15.87 9.58
CA SER A 133 -2.18 15.44 9.08
C SER A 133 -1.32 14.74 10.14
N ARG A 134 -1.56 15.05 11.42
CA ARG A 134 -0.86 14.46 12.57
C ARG A 134 -1.67 13.38 13.27
N ALA A 135 -2.90 13.14 12.87
CA ALA A 135 -3.76 12.15 13.51
C ALA A 135 -3.22 10.73 13.29
N ILE A 136 -3.29 9.92 14.32
CA ILE A 136 -3.07 8.48 14.24
C ILE A 136 -4.31 7.90 13.58
N LEU A 137 -4.25 7.57 12.29
CA LEU A 137 -5.44 7.20 11.52
C LEU A 137 -6.15 5.94 12.06
N SER A 138 -5.38 4.98 12.60
CA SER A 138 -5.91 3.78 13.27
C SER A 138 -6.71 4.05 14.54
N SER A 139 -6.63 5.28 15.07
CA SER A 139 -7.41 5.73 16.21
C SER A 139 -8.74 6.36 15.82
N VAL A 140 -8.97 6.69 14.55
CA VAL A 140 -10.16 7.47 14.15
C VAL A 140 -11.40 6.59 14.17
N GLU A 141 -12.35 6.89 15.06
CA GLU A 141 -13.56 6.09 15.25
C GLU A 141 -14.78 6.94 15.63
N LEU A 142 -15.97 6.40 15.38
CA LEU A 142 -17.22 6.95 15.88
C LEU A 142 -17.57 6.37 17.25
N VAL A 143 -17.88 7.24 18.19
CA VAL A 143 -18.31 6.90 19.54
C VAL A 143 -19.79 7.24 19.68
N PRO A 144 -20.70 6.25 19.75
CA PRO A 144 -22.14 6.45 19.87
C PRO A 144 -22.56 6.75 21.33
N GLN A 145 -21.78 7.57 22.03
CA GLN A 145 -22.01 7.99 23.41
C GLN A 145 -21.73 9.48 23.52
N ASP A 146 -22.39 10.16 24.46
CA ASP A 146 -21.98 11.52 24.83
C ASP A 146 -20.68 11.53 25.63
N LEU A 147 -20.12 12.73 25.80
CA LEU A 147 -18.86 12.94 26.50
C LEU A 147 -18.80 12.33 27.90
N ASN A 148 -19.84 12.54 28.71
CA ASN A 148 -19.85 12.15 30.11
C ASN A 148 -19.95 10.62 30.24
N ASN A 149 -20.79 10.01 29.41
CA ASN A 149 -20.94 8.57 29.36
C ASN A 149 -19.67 7.91 28.85
N PHE A 150 -19.08 8.43 27.77
CA PHE A 150 -17.85 7.87 27.22
C PHE A 150 -16.69 7.90 28.22
N ILE A 151 -16.44 9.05 28.86
CA ILE A 151 -15.36 9.22 29.85
C ILE A 151 -15.50 8.25 31.04
N ARG A 152 -16.72 7.84 31.38
CA ARG A 152 -17.02 6.94 32.51
C ARG A 152 -17.21 5.48 32.12
N SER A 153 -17.38 5.19 30.83
CA SER A 153 -17.69 3.87 30.30
C SER A 153 -16.51 2.87 30.38
N PRO A 154 -16.78 1.56 30.29
CA PRO A 154 -15.74 0.56 30.06
C PRO A 154 -15.09 0.80 28.69
N LEU A 155 -13.79 1.09 28.67
CA LEU A 155 -13.04 1.43 27.47
C LEU A 155 -12.42 0.22 26.77
N ASP A 156 -12.76 -0.99 27.22
CA ASP A 156 -12.18 -2.24 26.74
C ASP A 156 -12.34 -2.42 25.23
N THR A 157 -13.51 -2.08 24.66
CA THR A 157 -13.78 -2.24 23.22
C THR A 157 -12.97 -1.24 22.40
N PHE A 158 -13.10 0.07 22.67
CA PHE A 158 -12.35 1.11 21.96
C PHE A 158 -10.82 0.94 22.04
N ALA A 159 -10.32 0.48 23.19
CA ALA A 159 -8.89 0.24 23.36
C ALA A 159 -8.42 -0.96 22.53
N LYS A 160 -9.27 -1.99 22.42
CA LYS A 160 -9.00 -3.15 21.57
C LYS A 160 -9.01 -2.74 20.11
N ASP A 161 -10.07 -2.07 19.67
CA ASP A 161 -10.25 -1.71 18.26
C ASP A 161 -9.12 -0.81 17.76
N TRP A 162 -8.66 0.15 18.58
CA TRP A 162 -7.48 0.96 18.23
C TRP A 162 -6.20 0.11 18.11
N VAL A 163 -5.90 -0.74 19.10
CA VAL A 163 -4.69 -1.59 19.04
C VAL A 163 -4.75 -2.59 17.88
N ASP A 164 -5.92 -3.15 17.61
CA ASP A 164 -6.15 -4.09 16.51
C ASP A 164 -5.94 -3.38 15.17
N ASN A 165 -6.49 -2.18 15.00
CA ASN A 165 -6.26 -1.37 13.80
C ASN A 165 -4.78 -0.99 13.63
N GLU A 166 -4.06 -0.67 14.71
CA GLU A 166 -2.61 -0.46 14.64
C GLU A 166 -1.87 -1.75 14.26
N TYR A 167 -2.24 -2.88 14.83
CA TYR A 167 -1.63 -4.16 14.51
C TYR A 167 -1.86 -4.54 13.05
N GLU A 168 -3.09 -4.45 12.55
CA GLU A 168 -3.44 -4.75 11.15
C GLU A 168 -2.76 -3.81 10.16
N THR A 169 -2.67 -2.51 10.48
CA THR A 169 -1.93 -1.57 9.62
C THR A 169 -0.43 -1.84 9.63
N THR A 170 0.14 -2.30 10.75
CA THR A 170 1.54 -2.70 10.82
C THR A 170 1.82 -4.04 10.15
N LEU A 171 0.90 -5.02 10.24
CA LEU A 171 0.96 -6.25 9.46
C LEU A 171 0.93 -5.94 7.96
N LYS A 172 0.01 -5.08 7.49
CA LYS A 172 0.00 -4.63 6.08
C LYS A 172 1.29 -3.94 5.61
N SER A 173 2.13 -3.49 6.55
CA SER A 173 3.46 -2.91 6.26
C SER A 173 4.63 -3.89 6.43
N GLU A 174 4.40 -5.07 7.01
CA GLU A 174 5.40 -6.13 7.24
C GLU A 174 5.17 -7.38 6.40
N THR A 175 3.93 -7.79 6.23
CA THR A 175 3.56 -8.64 5.12
C THR A 175 3.62 -7.76 3.90
N THR A 176 4.47 -8.09 2.93
CA THR A 176 4.08 -7.97 1.53
C THR A 176 2.74 -8.68 1.49
N PRO A 177 1.60 -7.98 1.49
CA PRO A 177 0.37 -8.69 1.48
C PRO A 177 0.38 -9.35 0.10
N VAL A 178 0.14 -10.66 0.06
CA VAL A 178 -0.48 -11.23 -1.14
C VAL A 178 -1.86 -10.57 -1.17
N ILE A 179 -1.91 -9.35 -1.70
CA ILE A 179 -3.15 -8.65 -1.95
C ILE A 179 -3.79 -9.49 -3.05
N SER A 180 -4.79 -10.29 -2.67
CA SER A 180 -5.70 -10.82 -3.66
C SER A 180 -6.29 -9.64 -4.42
N PHE A 181 -6.24 -9.77 -5.75
CA PHE A 181 -6.58 -8.71 -6.72
C PHE A 181 -7.77 -7.84 -6.25
N PRO A 182 -7.63 -6.51 -6.18
CA PRO A 182 -8.78 -5.64 -6.04
C PRO A 182 -9.71 -5.86 -7.24
N THR A 183 -10.94 -6.29 -6.98
CA THR A 183 -11.93 -6.66 -8.01
C THR A 183 -12.61 -5.47 -8.70
N SER A 184 -12.05 -4.26 -8.66
CA SER A 184 -12.66 -3.13 -9.36
C SER A 184 -11.69 -2.27 -10.17
N ASN A 185 -12.00 -2.29 -11.47
CA ASN A 185 -11.69 -1.32 -12.53
C ASN A 185 -10.49 -1.55 -13.48
N GLN A 186 -9.80 -2.69 -13.42
CA GLN A 186 -8.84 -3.08 -14.49
C GLN A 186 -8.97 -4.55 -14.99
N ARG A 187 -10.14 -5.19 -14.86
CA ARG A 187 -10.43 -6.52 -15.45
C ARG A 187 -10.03 -6.66 -16.93
N PHE A 188 -10.07 -5.57 -17.69
CA PHE A 188 -9.76 -5.56 -19.12
C PHE A 188 -8.30 -5.96 -19.47
N PHE A 189 -7.34 -5.82 -18.55
CA PHE A 189 -5.92 -6.13 -18.81
C PHE A 189 -5.55 -7.56 -18.40
N ILE A 190 -6.11 -8.08 -17.30
CA ILE A 190 -5.89 -9.47 -16.85
C ILE A 190 -6.46 -10.44 -17.89
N ASP A 191 -7.63 -10.11 -18.47
CA ASP A 191 -8.28 -10.91 -19.50
C ASP A 191 -7.52 -10.88 -20.85
N ARG A 192 -6.76 -9.82 -21.15
CA ARG A 192 -5.99 -9.72 -22.40
C ARG A 192 -4.81 -10.70 -22.45
N TYR A 193 -4.18 -10.97 -21.31
CA TYR A 193 -2.94 -11.74 -21.25
C TYR A 193 -3.08 -13.11 -20.59
N HIS A 194 -4.24 -13.41 -19.97
CA HIS A 194 -4.48 -14.66 -19.24
C HIS A 194 -3.39 -14.95 -18.19
N PHE A 195 -2.94 -13.91 -17.47
CA PHE A 195 -1.82 -14.03 -16.54
C PHE A 195 -2.07 -15.00 -15.37
N ASN A 196 -3.33 -15.19 -14.95
CA ASN A 196 -3.66 -16.18 -13.93
C ASN A 196 -3.27 -17.60 -14.37
N ASP A 197 -3.63 -17.98 -15.61
CA ASP A 197 -3.30 -19.29 -16.16
C ASP A 197 -1.77 -19.46 -16.32
N MET A 198 -1.10 -18.38 -16.74
CA MET A 198 0.36 -18.33 -16.81
C MET A 198 1.01 -18.61 -15.44
N LEU A 199 0.60 -17.87 -14.41
CA LEU A 199 1.15 -17.99 -13.06
C LEU A 199 0.85 -19.35 -12.43
N GLU A 200 -0.36 -19.88 -12.63
CA GLU A 200 -0.72 -21.22 -12.15
C GLU A 200 0.15 -22.29 -12.81
N THR A 201 0.42 -22.18 -14.11
CA THR A 201 1.29 -23.11 -14.85
C THR A 201 2.77 -22.98 -14.41
N ILE A 202 3.21 -21.77 -14.07
CA ILE A 202 4.59 -21.52 -13.61
C ILE A 202 4.80 -22.04 -12.18
N ASN A 203 3.84 -21.82 -11.29
CA ASN A 203 3.87 -22.24 -9.87
C ASN A 203 3.98 -23.75 -9.65
N GLN A 204 3.65 -24.56 -10.65
CA GLN A 204 3.83 -26.02 -10.54
C GLN A 204 5.32 -26.44 -10.51
N ASN A 205 6.25 -25.52 -10.77
CA ASN A 205 7.70 -25.75 -10.70
C ASN A 205 8.30 -25.06 -9.46
N ASN A 206 9.36 -25.63 -8.87
CA ASN A 206 9.96 -25.19 -7.59
C ASN A 206 10.43 -23.71 -7.53
N GLU A 207 10.54 -23.01 -8.67
CA GLU A 207 10.91 -21.58 -8.73
C GLU A 207 9.72 -20.66 -9.06
N GLY A 208 8.54 -21.24 -9.27
CA GLY A 208 7.37 -20.49 -9.73
C GLY A 208 6.77 -19.57 -8.67
N GLU A 209 6.84 -19.93 -7.39
CA GLU A 209 6.28 -19.13 -6.29
C GLU A 209 6.98 -17.76 -6.21
N GLN A 210 8.32 -17.75 -6.30
CA GLN A 210 9.10 -16.51 -6.31
C GLN A 210 8.77 -15.65 -7.53
N PHE A 211 8.69 -16.25 -8.72
CA PHE A 211 8.31 -15.52 -9.93
C PHE A 211 6.91 -14.90 -9.81
N THR A 212 5.96 -15.64 -9.25
CA THR A 212 4.59 -15.18 -9.03
C THR A 212 4.56 -13.98 -8.09
N ASP A 213 5.31 -14.02 -7.00
CA ASP A 213 5.38 -12.91 -6.06
C ASP A 213 5.99 -11.65 -6.68
N GLU A 214 7.11 -11.79 -7.40
CA GLU A 214 7.77 -10.68 -8.09
C GLU A 214 6.86 -10.07 -9.16
N PHE A 215 6.19 -10.90 -9.95
CA PHE A 215 5.30 -10.47 -11.01
C PHE A 215 4.05 -9.77 -10.45
N ASN A 216 3.46 -10.30 -9.37
CA ASN A 216 2.32 -9.67 -8.69
C ASN A 216 2.67 -8.29 -8.12
N GLN A 217 3.89 -8.10 -7.60
CA GLN A 217 4.36 -6.79 -7.16
C GLN A 217 4.46 -5.80 -8.33
N CYS A 218 4.89 -6.27 -9.50
CA CYS A 218 4.94 -5.45 -10.71
C CYS A 218 3.55 -5.05 -11.20
N LEU A 219 2.58 -5.97 -11.15
CA LEU A 219 1.18 -5.68 -11.49
C LEU A 219 0.56 -4.70 -10.50
N PHE A 220 0.81 -4.87 -9.20
CA PHE A 220 0.38 -3.91 -8.19
C PHE A 220 0.95 -2.50 -8.47
N ALA A 221 2.23 -2.41 -8.81
CA ALA A 221 2.87 -1.15 -9.18
C ALA A 221 2.25 -0.54 -10.46
N TYR A 222 1.88 -1.37 -11.44
CA TYR A 222 1.16 -0.95 -12.65
C TYR A 222 -0.21 -0.34 -12.29
N GLU A 223 -1.01 -1.05 -11.49
CA GLU A 223 -2.35 -0.60 -11.09
C GLU A 223 -2.35 0.73 -10.33
N HIS A 224 -1.29 0.99 -9.56
CA HIS A 224 -1.13 2.21 -8.76
C HIS A 224 -0.32 3.31 -9.47
N GLU A 225 -0.20 3.22 -10.79
CA GLU A 225 0.45 4.19 -11.66
C GLU A 225 1.93 4.45 -11.31
N LYS A 226 2.59 3.46 -10.72
CA LYS A 226 4.02 3.50 -10.36
C LYS A 226 4.86 3.00 -11.53
N TRP A 227 4.75 3.68 -12.68
CA TRP A 227 5.31 3.23 -13.96
C TRP A 227 6.81 2.90 -13.92
N PHE A 228 7.60 3.73 -13.23
CA PHE A 228 9.02 3.47 -13.06
C PHE A 228 9.30 2.16 -12.31
N ILE A 229 8.66 1.99 -11.15
CA ILE A 229 8.83 0.79 -10.30
C ILE A 229 8.36 -0.45 -11.05
N CYS A 230 7.19 -0.36 -11.69
CA CYS A 230 6.63 -1.42 -12.50
C CYS A 230 7.58 -1.83 -13.61
N ALA A 231 8.03 -0.90 -14.46
CA ALA A 231 8.88 -1.24 -15.60
C ALA A 231 10.27 -1.76 -15.19
N ALA A 232 10.85 -1.24 -14.09
CA ALA A 232 12.09 -1.76 -13.53
C ALA A 232 11.93 -3.23 -13.07
N GLY A 233 10.85 -3.53 -12.34
CA GLY A 233 10.54 -4.88 -11.87
C GLY A 233 10.21 -5.86 -13.00
N LEU A 234 9.41 -5.44 -13.99
CA LEU A 234 9.05 -6.28 -15.15
C LEU A 234 10.29 -6.73 -15.94
N GLY A 235 11.31 -5.87 -16.00
CA GLY A 235 12.61 -6.23 -16.58
C GLY A 235 13.25 -7.44 -15.89
N SER A 236 13.21 -7.48 -14.56
CA SER A 236 13.69 -8.62 -13.78
C SER A 236 12.79 -9.85 -13.92
N CYS A 237 11.46 -9.68 -14.02
CA CYS A 237 10.55 -10.80 -14.31
C CYS A 237 10.87 -11.47 -15.66
N ILE A 238 11.25 -10.70 -16.68
CA ILE A 238 11.67 -11.27 -17.97
C ILE A 238 12.92 -12.16 -17.80
N GLU A 239 13.93 -11.69 -17.06
CA GLU A 239 15.15 -12.47 -16.79
C GLU A 239 14.83 -13.76 -16.00
N HIS A 240 13.98 -13.65 -14.99
CA HIS A 240 13.56 -14.78 -14.17
C HIS A 240 12.76 -15.81 -15.00
N LEU A 241 11.82 -15.36 -15.84
CA LEU A 241 11.08 -16.26 -16.72
C LEU A 241 12.03 -16.98 -17.70
N MET A 242 13.00 -16.27 -18.28
CA MET A 242 14.02 -16.88 -19.13
C MET A 242 14.87 -17.91 -18.37
N LEU A 243 15.21 -17.64 -17.11
CA LEU A 243 15.93 -18.57 -16.25
C LEU A 243 15.12 -19.85 -16.00
N ILE A 244 13.85 -19.72 -15.63
CA ILE A 244 12.95 -20.86 -15.41
C ILE A 244 12.88 -21.73 -16.68
N ILE A 245 12.74 -21.11 -17.85
CA ILE A 245 12.73 -21.83 -19.14
C ILE A 245 14.01 -22.63 -19.35
N ILE A 246 15.17 -22.01 -19.10
CA ILE A 246 16.48 -22.67 -19.23
C ILE A 246 16.60 -23.85 -18.26
N LEU A 247 16.14 -23.69 -17.02
CA LEU A 247 16.17 -24.73 -16.01
C LEU A 247 15.25 -25.91 -16.36
N ASN A 248 14.04 -25.63 -16.86
CA ASN A 248 13.13 -26.66 -17.37
C ASN A 248 13.79 -27.51 -18.47
N TYR A 249 14.46 -26.87 -19.43
CA TYR A 249 15.21 -27.58 -20.45
C TYR A 249 16.42 -28.34 -19.89
N ALA A 250 17.14 -27.77 -18.93
CA ALA A 250 18.29 -28.43 -18.30
C ALA A 250 17.87 -29.71 -17.56
N GLN A 251 16.75 -29.69 -16.84
CA GLN A 251 16.17 -30.86 -16.17
C GLN A 251 15.81 -31.97 -17.16
N LYS A 252 15.52 -31.62 -18.42
CA LYS A 252 15.22 -32.55 -19.52
C LYS A 252 16.43 -33.00 -20.33
N GLY A 253 17.64 -32.75 -19.83
CA GLY A 253 18.88 -33.22 -20.44
C GLY A 253 19.54 -32.24 -21.42
N TYR A 254 19.02 -31.01 -21.56
CA TYR A 254 19.63 -29.96 -22.38
C TYR A 254 20.62 -29.10 -21.58
N THR A 255 21.49 -29.74 -20.79
CA THR A 255 22.41 -29.08 -19.84
C THR A 255 23.39 -28.08 -20.47
N LYS A 256 23.61 -28.15 -21.79
CA LYS A 256 24.41 -27.15 -22.53
C LYS A 256 23.85 -25.74 -22.41
N MET A 257 22.55 -25.59 -22.14
CA MET A 257 21.93 -24.27 -21.95
C MET A 257 22.53 -23.53 -20.75
N LEU A 258 22.82 -24.24 -19.65
CA LEU A 258 23.46 -23.68 -18.45
C LEU A 258 24.91 -23.22 -18.67
N LYS A 259 25.58 -23.72 -19.71
CA LYS A 259 26.99 -23.37 -19.97
C LYS A 259 27.11 -21.89 -20.31
N GLY A 260 27.66 -21.10 -19.38
CA GLY A 260 27.83 -19.65 -19.54
C GLY A 260 26.82 -18.80 -18.77
N LEU A 261 25.79 -19.39 -18.15
CA LEU A 261 25.11 -18.73 -17.04
C LEU A 261 26.03 -18.81 -15.82
N GLY A 262 26.69 -17.69 -15.52
CA GLY A 262 27.49 -17.55 -14.31
C GLY A 262 26.60 -17.40 -13.06
N LYS A 263 27.21 -16.98 -11.95
CA LYS A 263 26.47 -16.68 -10.71
C LYS A 263 25.55 -15.47 -10.85
N ASP A 264 25.98 -14.47 -11.62
CA ASP A 264 25.26 -13.22 -11.85
C ASP A 264 25.06 -13.01 -13.37
N PRO A 265 24.16 -13.79 -14.00
CA PRO A 265 23.94 -13.73 -15.44
C PRO A 265 23.36 -12.38 -15.87
N THR A 266 23.84 -11.89 -17.01
CA THR A 266 23.31 -10.69 -17.67
C THR A 266 22.32 -11.07 -18.77
N ALA A 267 21.58 -10.08 -19.27
CA ALA A 267 20.75 -10.22 -20.47
C ALA A 267 21.44 -10.97 -21.64
N LYS A 268 22.74 -10.71 -21.86
CA LYS A 268 23.50 -11.38 -22.93
C LYS A 268 23.66 -12.88 -22.68
N ASP A 269 23.81 -13.29 -21.43
CA ASP A 269 24.00 -14.69 -21.05
C ASP A 269 22.69 -15.48 -21.26
N TYR A 270 21.54 -14.89 -20.90
CA TYR A 270 20.22 -15.46 -21.18
C TYR A 270 19.95 -15.60 -22.68
N ILE A 271 20.22 -14.55 -23.47
CA ILE A 271 20.07 -14.58 -24.93
C ILE A 271 21.00 -15.65 -25.54
N PHE A 272 22.24 -15.75 -25.06
CA PHE A 272 23.18 -16.77 -25.52
C PHE A 272 22.70 -18.19 -25.20
N ALA A 273 22.03 -18.39 -24.06
CA ALA A 273 21.40 -19.68 -23.74
C ALA A 273 20.23 -19.99 -24.68
N PHE A 274 19.39 -19.01 -25.00
CA PHE A 274 18.26 -19.15 -25.94
C PHE A 274 18.69 -19.43 -27.39
N ARG A 275 19.92 -19.06 -27.78
CA ARG A 275 20.50 -19.43 -29.08
C ARG A 275 20.83 -20.92 -29.21
N LYS A 276 20.84 -21.68 -28.12
CA LYS A 276 21.20 -23.09 -28.14
C LYS A 276 19.97 -23.95 -28.37
N ASP A 277 20.20 -25.17 -28.86
CA ASP A 277 19.17 -26.20 -28.88
C ASP A 277 18.61 -26.43 -27.47
N PRO A 278 17.27 -26.56 -27.33
CA PRO A 278 16.29 -26.76 -28.40
C PRO A 278 15.56 -25.47 -28.83
N ILE A 279 15.80 -24.33 -28.18
CA ILE A 279 15.09 -23.06 -28.50
C ILE A 279 15.56 -22.49 -29.83
N ASN A 280 16.89 -22.37 -30.00
CA ASN A 280 17.54 -21.92 -31.23
C ASN A 280 16.95 -20.62 -31.83
N ILE A 281 16.90 -19.53 -31.03
CA ILE A 281 16.37 -18.25 -31.53
C ILE A 281 17.17 -17.71 -32.72
N SER A 282 16.45 -17.12 -33.68
CA SER A 282 17.03 -16.44 -34.83
C SER A 282 17.70 -15.11 -34.46
N THR A 283 18.56 -14.59 -35.35
CA THR A 283 19.16 -13.25 -35.19
C THR A 283 18.13 -12.14 -35.06
N ARG A 284 16.93 -12.29 -35.65
CA ARG A 284 15.83 -11.32 -35.53
C ARG A 284 15.23 -11.33 -34.12
N GLN A 285 14.97 -12.52 -33.58
CA GLN A 285 14.50 -12.68 -32.20
C GLN A 285 15.54 -12.16 -31.21
N GLU A 286 16.83 -12.39 -31.45
CA GLU A 286 17.88 -11.80 -30.61
C GLU A 286 17.88 -10.27 -30.63
N ARG A 287 17.76 -9.64 -31.80
CA ARG A 287 17.67 -8.16 -31.89
C ARG A 287 16.47 -7.63 -31.11
N PHE A 288 15.38 -8.37 -31.14
CA PHE A 288 14.19 -8.04 -30.38
C PHE A 288 14.43 -8.13 -28.87
N PHE A 289 14.98 -9.25 -28.36
CA PHE A 289 15.38 -9.36 -26.95
C PHE A 289 16.35 -8.26 -26.52
N ASN A 290 17.35 -7.93 -27.34
CA ASN A 290 18.26 -6.83 -27.06
C ASN A 290 17.55 -5.47 -26.96
N SER A 291 16.49 -5.26 -27.73
CA SER A 291 15.69 -4.02 -27.67
C SER A 291 14.89 -3.95 -26.37
N VAL A 292 14.35 -5.08 -25.90
CA VAL A 292 13.63 -5.21 -24.62
C VAL A 292 14.57 -4.94 -23.44
N PHE A 293 15.75 -5.57 -23.42
CA PHE A 293 16.75 -5.30 -22.38
C PHE A 293 17.34 -3.90 -22.48
N GLY A 294 17.43 -3.33 -23.69
CA GLY A 294 17.77 -1.93 -23.90
C GLY A 294 16.76 -0.98 -23.26
N LEU A 295 15.46 -1.25 -23.42
CA LEU A 295 14.39 -0.51 -22.75
C LEU A 295 14.52 -0.63 -21.22
N ARG A 296 14.68 -1.85 -20.68
CA ARG A 296 14.91 -2.10 -19.25
C ARG A 296 16.09 -1.29 -18.71
N ASN A 297 17.25 -1.36 -19.40
CA ASN A 297 18.45 -0.65 -18.98
C ASN A 297 18.32 0.87 -19.09
N SER A 298 17.56 1.37 -20.07
CA SER A 298 17.26 2.80 -20.17
C SER A 298 16.43 3.32 -18.98
N ILE A 299 15.55 2.46 -18.43
CA ILE A 299 14.72 2.75 -17.28
C ILE A 299 15.56 2.66 -15.99
N ASP A 300 16.31 1.58 -15.82
CA ASP A 300 17.07 1.29 -14.59
C ASP A 300 18.31 2.18 -14.41
N HIS A 301 19.12 2.35 -15.46
CA HIS A 301 20.45 2.96 -15.36
C HIS A 301 20.55 4.40 -15.88
N HIS A 302 19.64 4.83 -16.77
CA HIS A 302 19.72 6.14 -17.43
C HIS A 302 18.56 7.08 -17.07
N ASN A 303 17.95 6.82 -15.90
CA ASN A 303 16.82 7.52 -15.28
C ASN A 303 16.68 9.01 -15.66
N THR A 304 15.69 9.33 -16.50
CA THR A 304 15.26 10.70 -16.77
C THR A 304 13.93 11.06 -16.11
N GLY A 305 13.38 10.16 -15.28
CA GLY A 305 12.09 10.35 -14.59
C GLY A 305 10.85 10.32 -15.49
N LYS A 306 10.97 9.86 -16.75
CA LYS A 306 9.89 9.86 -17.75
C LYS A 306 9.45 8.45 -18.18
N THR A 307 9.37 7.51 -17.25
CA THR A 307 8.75 6.21 -17.54
C THR A 307 7.24 6.37 -17.64
N GLN A 308 6.67 5.91 -18.75
CA GLN A 308 5.25 6.03 -19.05
C GLN A 308 4.61 4.65 -19.16
N ARG A 309 3.29 4.59 -19.02
CA ARG A 309 2.48 3.37 -19.08
C ARG A 309 2.80 2.48 -20.28
N ASN A 310 3.00 3.06 -21.47
CA ASN A 310 3.32 2.32 -22.69
C ASN A 310 4.61 1.49 -22.60
N MET A 311 5.58 1.91 -21.77
CA MET A 311 6.79 1.13 -21.52
C MET A 311 6.50 -0.11 -20.68
N CYS A 312 5.62 0.02 -19.68
CA CYS A 312 5.14 -1.13 -18.91
C CYS A 312 4.31 -2.08 -19.78
N ASP A 313 3.43 -1.55 -20.65
CA ASP A 313 2.63 -2.35 -21.57
C ASP A 313 3.52 -3.19 -22.50
N LEU A 314 4.56 -2.57 -23.08
CA LEU A 314 5.53 -3.28 -23.92
C LEU A 314 6.21 -4.42 -23.15
N LEU A 315 6.63 -4.19 -21.91
CA LEU A 315 7.28 -5.21 -21.08
C LEU A 315 6.31 -6.34 -20.67
N LEU A 316 5.04 -6.03 -20.42
CA LEU A 316 3.99 -7.02 -20.15
C LEU A 316 3.69 -7.87 -21.39
N ASP A 317 3.61 -7.25 -22.58
CA ASP A 317 3.53 -7.98 -23.86
C ASP A 317 4.71 -8.97 -23.98
N GLN A 318 5.93 -8.55 -23.59
CA GLN A 318 7.09 -9.43 -23.65
C GLN A 318 7.02 -10.64 -22.73
N ILE A 319 6.54 -10.47 -21.50
CA ILE A 319 6.38 -11.59 -20.58
C ILE A 319 5.37 -12.59 -21.16
N SER A 320 4.28 -12.10 -21.73
CA SER A 320 3.27 -12.93 -22.38
C SER A 320 3.82 -13.69 -23.60
N ASP A 321 4.54 -12.99 -24.48
CA ASP A 321 5.16 -13.57 -25.67
C ASP A 321 6.18 -14.65 -25.29
N ILE A 322 7.06 -14.36 -24.32
CA ILE A 322 8.08 -15.31 -23.87
C ILE A 322 7.44 -16.56 -23.26
N TYR A 323 6.40 -16.38 -22.46
CA TYR A 323 5.66 -17.49 -21.88
C TYR A 323 5.01 -18.36 -22.96
N ASN A 324 4.30 -17.73 -23.90
CA ASN A 324 3.58 -18.45 -24.94
C ASN A 324 4.51 -19.17 -25.92
N ASP A 325 5.59 -18.51 -26.34
CA ASP A 325 6.48 -19.02 -27.39
C ASP A 325 7.52 -20.01 -26.87
N TYR A 326 7.97 -19.87 -25.61
CA TYR A 326 9.11 -20.63 -25.10
C TYR A 326 8.81 -21.44 -23.84
N TYR A 327 8.05 -20.89 -22.89
CA TYR A 327 7.79 -21.60 -21.62
C TYR A 327 6.96 -22.87 -21.83
N LYS A 328 5.86 -22.79 -22.59
CA LYS A 328 5.01 -23.95 -22.91
C LYS A 328 5.79 -25.09 -23.55
N SER A 329 6.71 -24.78 -24.46
CA SER A 329 7.60 -25.77 -25.08
C SER A 329 8.62 -26.35 -24.10
N SER A 330 9.09 -25.58 -23.12
CA SER A 330 10.04 -26.06 -22.10
C SER A 330 9.46 -27.18 -21.22
N ILE A 331 8.18 -27.07 -20.85
CA ILE A 331 7.50 -28.08 -20.01
C ILE A 331 6.96 -29.27 -20.82
N THR A 332 6.79 -29.15 -22.14
CA THR A 332 6.25 -30.24 -22.99
C THR A 332 7.31 -31.01 -23.78
N ILE A 333 8.53 -30.48 -23.96
CA ILE A 333 9.55 -31.16 -24.77
C ILE A 333 9.91 -32.55 -24.22
N THR A 334 10.19 -33.49 -25.12
CA THR A 334 10.68 -34.82 -24.77
C THR A 334 12.11 -34.74 -24.21
N PRO A 335 12.42 -35.47 -23.11
CA PRO A 335 13.78 -35.55 -22.59
C PRO A 335 14.77 -36.03 -23.65
N LYS A 336 15.96 -35.41 -23.67
CA LYS A 336 17.03 -35.88 -24.54
C LYS A 336 17.50 -37.23 -24.00
N ALA A 337 17.29 -38.30 -24.77
CA ALA A 337 17.75 -39.64 -24.41
C ALA A 337 19.19 -39.55 -23.93
N SER A 338 19.48 -40.12 -22.76
CA SER A 338 20.84 -40.19 -22.26
C SER A 338 21.66 -40.86 -23.36
N GLN A 339 22.61 -40.13 -23.93
CA GLN A 339 23.73 -40.77 -24.59
C GLN A 339 24.53 -41.42 -23.45
N SER A 340 24.03 -42.57 -22.97
CA SER A 340 24.84 -43.54 -22.26
C SER A 340 25.97 -43.87 -23.21
N LYS A 341 27.14 -43.30 -22.91
CA LYS A 341 28.39 -43.67 -23.56
C LYS A 341 28.48 -45.19 -23.49
N LYS A 342 28.45 -45.85 -24.65
CA LYS A 342 28.96 -47.20 -24.79
C LYS A 342 30.46 -47.12 -24.53
N ILE A 343 30.87 -47.83 -23.47
CA ILE A 343 32.21 -48.29 -23.08
C ILE A 343 33.17 -47.19 -22.60
#